data_AF-A0A940DF43-F1
#
_entry.id   AF-A0A940DF43-F1
#
_cell.length_a   1.000
_cell.length_b   1.000
_cell.length_c   1.000
_cell.angle_alpha   90.00
_cell.angle_beta   90.00
_cell.angle_gamma   90.00
#
_symmetry.space_group_name_H-M   'P 1'
#
loop_
_entity.id
_entity.type
_entity.pdbx_description
1 polymer ?
#
loop_
_entity_poly.entity_id
_entity_poly.type
_entity_poly.pdbx_seq_one_letter_code
_entity_poly.pdbx_strand_id
1 'polypeptide(L)'
;MVSRYGEKFDKAVDKTLKVKVGWRTAFLIFAIVAFVPLFALYMMFTMILSDDIAENAVNLLIAFGPPFAFLIGIVLYVALNKRGAIITYNRVRERTLGIAEYLGENTKALKKEFKAHRKAKDKKWIIDTANKYYDECEKLKAEKLVEHAAEKAEKGEGGFDGWMIQKWAWMLLGLIVTVATLGICFPVAYVWILKWEAKHSLYDGKRLSFDGKASSLVGKWICWILLTIPTIGIYALFIPKKLLQWKASHTHIEGEMSFLGGTWDGSAILLILNKIGCSLFSAITLGTLKPIAICWRKRFIQNRLMIDGRPMSFDGNGAEILGKWIGWTLLTYITFGIYSLFRNARLLKWVNKHTHIEAEIKQIKVI
;
A
#
# COMPACT_ATOMS: atom_id res chain seq x y z
N MET A 1 0.19 33.10 0.01
CA MET A 1 0.87 32.19 0.96
C MET A 1 1.01 30.84 0.30
N VAL A 2 2.23 30.32 0.27
CA VAL A 2 2.56 29.03 -0.34
C VAL A 2 2.58 27.97 0.74
N SER A 3 1.99 26.80 0.51
CA SER A 3 2.06 25.71 1.48
C SER A 3 3.48 25.13 1.56
N ARG A 4 3.90 24.77 2.79
CA ARG A 4 5.11 23.96 3.04
C ARG A 4 5.08 22.60 2.32
N TYR A 5 3.89 22.07 2.06
CA TYR A 5 3.69 20.83 1.29
C TYR A 5 3.84 21.01 -0.24
N GLY A 6 4.04 22.25 -0.70
CA GLY A 6 4.31 22.61 -2.09
C GLY A 6 3.05 22.88 -2.94
N GLU A 7 3.28 23.32 -4.17
CA GLU A 7 2.25 23.83 -5.08
C GLU A 7 1.16 22.79 -5.42
N LYS A 8 1.51 21.49 -5.44
CA LYS A 8 0.56 20.41 -5.69
C LYS A 8 -0.54 20.37 -4.62
N PHE A 9 -0.21 20.62 -3.36
CA PHE A 9 -1.19 20.67 -2.29
C PHE A 9 -2.07 21.92 -2.41
N ASP A 10 -1.49 23.09 -2.73
CA ASP A 10 -2.26 24.32 -2.94
C ASP A 10 -3.31 24.17 -4.05
N LYS A 11 -2.91 23.55 -5.18
CA LYS A 11 -3.83 23.19 -6.28
C LYS A 11 -4.89 22.18 -5.85
N ALA A 12 -4.51 21.20 -5.02
CA ALA A 12 -5.43 20.18 -4.52
C ALA A 12 -6.50 20.78 -3.58
N VAL A 13 -6.10 21.68 -2.66
CA VAL A 13 -7.01 22.41 -1.77
C VAL A 13 -7.99 23.24 -2.59
N ASP A 14 -7.49 24.02 -3.55
CA ASP A 14 -8.35 24.85 -4.42
C ASP A 14 -9.37 24.03 -5.21
N LYS A 15 -8.93 22.92 -5.84
CA LYS A 15 -9.79 22.02 -6.62
C LYS A 15 -10.86 21.34 -5.74
N THR A 16 -10.52 21.07 -4.48
CA THR A 16 -11.39 20.42 -3.48
C THR A 16 -12.43 21.39 -2.93
N LEU A 17 -12.07 22.66 -2.69
CA LEU A 17 -12.97 23.67 -2.13
C LEU A 17 -13.89 24.34 -3.17
N LYS A 18 -13.49 24.42 -4.46
CA LYS A 18 -14.28 25.01 -5.56
C LYS A 18 -15.50 24.17 -6.00
N VAL A 19 -16.03 23.28 -5.16
CA VAL A 19 -17.12 22.38 -5.57
C VAL A 19 -18.48 23.06 -5.43
N LYS A 20 -19.07 23.48 -6.55
CA LYS A 20 -20.54 23.54 -6.69
C LYS A 20 -21.03 22.10 -6.91
N VAL A 21 -21.50 21.44 -5.83
CA VAL A 21 -21.98 20.04 -5.88
C VAL A 21 -23.14 19.89 -6.88
N GLY A 22 -24.02 20.89 -6.97
CA GLY A 22 -25.27 20.82 -7.73
C GLY A 22 -25.12 20.58 -9.24
N TRP A 23 -24.13 21.18 -9.89
CA TRP A 23 -23.97 21.04 -11.36
C TRP A 23 -23.51 19.64 -11.77
N ARG A 24 -22.78 18.93 -10.91
CA ARG A 24 -22.21 17.62 -11.23
C ARG A 24 -23.25 16.52 -11.11
N THR A 25 -24.07 16.58 -10.07
CA THR A 25 -25.25 15.71 -9.92
C THR A 25 -26.26 16.02 -11.03
N ALA A 26 -26.48 17.29 -11.38
CA ALA A 26 -27.37 17.66 -12.47
C ALA A 26 -26.91 17.09 -13.83
N PHE A 27 -25.63 17.21 -14.19
CA PHE A 27 -25.11 16.65 -15.45
C PHE A 27 -25.14 15.12 -15.49
N LEU A 28 -24.81 14.44 -14.38
CA LEU A 28 -24.90 12.98 -14.29
C LEU A 28 -26.34 12.49 -14.39
N ILE A 29 -27.26 13.13 -13.66
CA ILE A 29 -28.69 12.81 -13.70
C ILE A 29 -29.24 13.09 -15.10
N PHE A 30 -28.91 14.22 -15.71
CA PHE A 30 -29.32 14.53 -17.08
C PHE A 30 -28.82 13.51 -18.10
N ALA A 31 -27.54 13.12 -18.02
CA ALA A 31 -26.99 12.09 -18.92
C ALA A 31 -27.68 10.72 -18.75
N ILE A 32 -27.97 10.31 -17.51
CA ILE A 32 -28.65 9.04 -17.22
C ILE A 32 -30.13 9.10 -17.66
N VAL A 33 -30.83 10.18 -17.30
CA VAL A 33 -32.26 10.38 -17.61
C VAL A 33 -32.51 10.59 -19.09
N ALA A 34 -31.57 11.17 -19.84
CA ALA A 34 -31.69 11.28 -21.29
C ALA A 34 -31.37 9.94 -21.99
N PHE A 35 -30.33 9.22 -21.53
CA PHE A 35 -29.84 8.04 -22.25
C PHE A 35 -30.66 6.77 -22.00
N VAL A 36 -31.11 6.54 -20.77
CA VAL A 36 -31.85 5.31 -20.41
C VAL A 36 -33.19 5.17 -21.16
N PRO A 37 -34.02 6.22 -21.29
CA PRO A 37 -35.28 6.13 -22.05
C PRO A 37 -35.06 5.99 -23.55
N LEU A 38 -34.06 6.67 -24.12
CA LEU A 38 -33.68 6.55 -25.54
C LEU A 38 -33.21 5.14 -25.89
N PHE A 39 -32.44 4.52 -24.99
CA PHE A 39 -32.02 3.12 -25.13
C PHE A 39 -33.20 2.15 -25.03
N ALA A 40 -34.11 2.36 -24.07
CA ALA A 40 -35.29 1.51 -23.90
C ALA A 40 -36.28 1.61 -25.08
N LEU A 41 -36.50 2.81 -25.61
CA LEU A 41 -37.33 3.03 -26.81
C LEU A 41 -36.74 2.35 -28.04
N TYR A 42 -35.41 2.43 -28.22
CA TYR A 42 -34.74 1.75 -29.32
C TYR A 42 -34.82 0.23 -29.19
N MET A 43 -34.63 -0.32 -27.98
CA MET A 43 -34.81 -1.75 -27.69
C MET A 43 -36.24 -2.22 -28.00
N MET A 44 -37.26 -1.45 -27.62
CA MET A 44 -38.65 -1.76 -27.97
C MET A 44 -38.86 -1.73 -29.48
N PHE A 45 -38.32 -0.73 -30.17
CA PHE A 45 -38.47 -0.58 -31.63
C PHE A 45 -37.80 -1.72 -32.40
N THR A 46 -36.59 -2.15 -32.01
CA THR A 46 -35.89 -3.27 -32.65
C THR A 46 -36.54 -4.62 -32.32
N MET A 47 -37.10 -4.82 -31.13
CA MET A 47 -37.87 -6.03 -30.83
C MET A 47 -39.20 -6.13 -31.59
N ILE A 48 -39.75 -5.01 -32.07
CA ILE A 48 -41.01 -4.99 -32.85
C ILE A 48 -40.78 -5.23 -34.35
N LEU A 49 -39.62 -4.85 -34.89
CA LEU A 49 -39.38 -4.80 -36.34
C LEU A 49 -38.56 -5.96 -36.92
N SER A 50 -37.95 -6.80 -36.10
CA SER A 50 -37.04 -7.84 -36.61
C SER A 50 -37.18 -9.16 -35.86
N ASP A 51 -37.32 -10.24 -36.65
CA ASP A 51 -37.49 -11.62 -36.18
C ASP A 51 -36.16 -12.28 -35.78
N ASP A 52 -35.00 -11.69 -36.15
CA ASP A 52 -33.67 -12.24 -35.87
C ASP A 52 -32.95 -11.50 -34.73
N ILE A 53 -32.74 -12.23 -33.63
CA ILE A 53 -32.11 -11.74 -32.39
C ILE A 53 -30.63 -11.39 -32.61
N ALA A 54 -29.93 -12.09 -33.51
CA ALA A 54 -28.49 -11.92 -33.71
C ALA A 54 -28.17 -10.62 -34.46
N GLU A 55 -28.92 -10.31 -35.51
CA GLU A 55 -28.76 -9.08 -36.30
C GLU A 55 -29.11 -7.83 -35.46
N ASN A 56 -30.13 -7.94 -34.62
CA ASN A 56 -30.49 -6.91 -33.65
C ASN A 56 -29.38 -6.61 -32.65
N ALA A 57 -28.70 -7.64 -32.13
CA ALA A 57 -27.60 -7.45 -31.18
C ALA A 57 -26.41 -6.71 -31.82
N VAL A 58 -26.09 -7.01 -33.08
CA VAL A 58 -25.02 -6.33 -33.84
C VAL A 58 -25.38 -4.87 -34.12
N ASN A 59 -26.59 -4.60 -34.58
CA ASN A 59 -27.07 -3.24 -34.85
C ASN A 59 -27.11 -2.39 -33.57
N LEU A 60 -27.47 -2.98 -32.44
CA LEU A 60 -27.41 -2.31 -31.12
C LEU A 60 -25.98 -1.92 -30.73
N LEU A 61 -25.03 -2.84 -30.92
CA LEU A 61 -23.63 -2.60 -30.61
C LEU A 61 -23.06 -1.45 -31.46
N ILE A 62 -23.42 -1.39 -32.75
CA ILE A 62 -22.96 -0.35 -33.67
C ILE A 62 -23.61 1.01 -33.35
N ALA A 63 -24.93 1.03 -33.13
CA ALA A 63 -25.67 2.27 -32.91
C ALA A 63 -25.42 2.87 -31.51
N PHE A 64 -25.36 2.04 -30.47
CA PHE A 64 -25.28 2.50 -29.07
C PHE A 64 -23.92 2.27 -28.41
N GLY A 65 -23.04 1.43 -28.97
CA GLY A 65 -21.69 1.22 -28.45
C GLY A 65 -20.88 2.52 -28.34
N PRO A 66 -20.75 3.33 -29.40
CA PRO A 66 -20.00 4.59 -29.35
C PRO A 66 -20.62 5.64 -28.40
N PRO A 67 -21.94 5.91 -28.43
CA PRO A 67 -22.58 6.81 -27.46
C PRO A 67 -22.43 6.35 -26.00
N PHE A 68 -22.53 5.04 -25.74
CA PHE A 68 -22.39 4.48 -24.40
C PHE A 68 -20.95 4.57 -23.89
N ALA A 69 -19.97 4.28 -24.75
CA ALA A 69 -18.56 4.47 -24.44
C ALA A 69 -18.23 5.95 -24.14
N PHE A 70 -18.81 6.89 -24.89
CA PHE A 70 -18.66 8.32 -24.65
C PHE A 70 -19.28 8.75 -23.30
N LEU A 71 -20.47 8.25 -22.98
CA LEU A 71 -21.15 8.53 -21.71
C LEU A 71 -20.36 7.96 -20.53
N ILE A 72 -19.88 6.72 -20.63
CA ILE A 72 -18.96 6.11 -19.65
C ILE A 72 -17.69 6.97 -19.50
N GLY A 73 -17.10 7.44 -20.61
CA GLY A 73 -15.95 8.34 -20.60
C GLY A 73 -16.20 9.64 -19.84
N ILE A 74 -17.36 10.28 -20.04
CA ILE A 74 -17.76 11.49 -19.30
C ILE A 74 -17.94 11.18 -17.81
N VAL A 75 -18.63 10.08 -17.47
CA VAL A 75 -18.87 9.67 -16.08
C VAL A 75 -17.55 9.39 -15.38
N LEU A 76 -16.65 8.63 -16.01
CA LEU A 76 -15.30 8.36 -15.51
C LEU A 76 -14.47 9.63 -15.39
N TYR A 77 -14.52 10.54 -16.36
CA TYR A 77 -13.83 11.83 -16.27
C TYR A 77 -14.35 12.66 -15.10
N VAL A 78 -15.67 12.81 -14.94
CA VAL A 78 -16.27 13.55 -13.82
C VAL A 78 -15.92 12.92 -12.47
N ALA A 79 -15.96 11.59 -12.38
CA ALA A 79 -15.66 10.84 -11.18
C ALA A 79 -14.17 10.88 -10.79
N LEU A 80 -13.26 10.69 -11.76
CA LEU A 80 -11.83 10.51 -11.52
C LEU A 80 -11.06 11.84 -11.51
N ASN A 81 -11.45 12.86 -12.28
CA ASN A 81 -10.71 14.12 -12.43
C ASN A 81 -10.44 14.81 -11.07
N LYS A 82 -11.36 14.70 -10.10
CA LYS A 82 -11.17 15.29 -8.76
C LYS A 82 -10.67 14.32 -7.69
N ARG A 83 -10.68 13.00 -7.92
CA ARG A 83 -10.24 12.02 -6.92
C ARG A 83 -8.81 12.27 -6.48
N GLY A 84 -7.90 12.60 -7.41
CA GLY A 84 -6.51 12.89 -7.08
C GLY A 84 -6.36 14.02 -6.06
N ALA A 85 -7.00 15.17 -6.31
CA ALA A 85 -6.95 16.33 -5.40
C ALA A 85 -7.56 16.03 -4.02
N ILE A 86 -8.67 15.30 -3.97
CA ILE A 86 -9.30 14.89 -2.70
C ILE A 86 -8.38 13.95 -1.91
N ILE A 87 -7.70 13.03 -2.59
CA ILE A 87 -6.74 12.11 -1.97
C ILE A 87 -5.55 12.89 -1.40
N THR A 88 -4.96 13.81 -2.15
CA THR A 88 -3.83 14.64 -1.68
C THR A 88 -4.25 15.51 -0.49
N TYR A 89 -5.42 16.17 -0.56
CA TYR A 89 -5.97 16.95 0.56
C TYR A 89 -6.16 16.09 1.81
N ASN A 90 -6.83 14.94 1.68
CA ASN A 90 -7.06 14.05 2.80
C ASN A 90 -5.74 13.53 3.38
N ARG A 91 -4.71 13.25 2.56
CA ARG A 91 -3.43 12.76 3.07
C ARG A 91 -2.69 13.81 3.90
N VAL A 92 -2.71 15.08 3.51
CA VAL A 92 -2.18 16.16 4.36
C VAL A 92 -3.00 16.28 5.64
N ARG A 93 -4.34 16.28 5.55
CA ARG A 93 -5.21 16.34 6.72
C ARG A 93 -4.95 15.21 7.72
N GLU A 94 -4.90 13.96 7.26
CA GLU A 94 -4.60 12.82 8.14
C GLU A 94 -3.21 12.94 8.77
N ARG A 95 -2.22 13.45 8.04
CA ARG A 95 -0.89 13.72 8.62
C ARG A 95 -0.95 14.82 9.69
N THR A 96 -1.65 15.92 9.43
CA THR A 96 -1.88 16.98 10.42
C THR A 96 -2.53 16.43 11.68
N LEU A 97 -3.55 15.58 11.53
CA LEU A 97 -4.20 14.91 12.66
C LEU A 97 -3.24 13.97 13.39
N GLY A 98 -2.40 13.22 12.68
CA GLY A 98 -1.40 12.32 13.30
C GLY A 98 -0.29 13.07 14.05
N ILE A 99 0.12 14.25 13.57
CA ILE A 99 1.05 15.12 14.31
C ILE A 99 0.36 15.64 15.58
N ALA A 100 -0.87 16.13 15.48
CA ALA A 100 -1.65 16.56 16.64
C ALA A 100 -1.85 15.44 17.67
N GLU A 101 -2.10 14.21 17.21
CA GLU A 101 -2.21 13.02 18.07
C GLU A 101 -0.91 12.73 18.82
N TYR A 102 0.22 12.81 18.12
CA TYR A 102 1.55 12.62 18.71
C TYR A 102 1.87 13.69 19.78
N LEU A 103 1.41 14.92 19.56
CA LEU A 103 1.55 16.02 20.53
C LEU A 103 0.57 15.93 21.72
N GLY A 104 -0.34 14.95 21.73
CA GLY A 104 -1.36 14.79 22.77
C GLY A 104 -2.52 15.78 22.65
N GLU A 105 -2.69 16.46 21.51
CA GLU A 105 -3.78 17.40 21.29
C GLU A 105 -5.12 16.70 20.97
N ASN A 106 -6.23 17.44 21.09
CA ASN A 106 -7.57 16.91 20.82
C ASN A 106 -7.84 16.73 19.32
N THR A 107 -7.47 15.56 18.79
CA THR A 107 -7.69 15.17 17.39
C THR A 107 -9.15 15.23 16.94
N LYS A 108 -10.10 14.95 17.84
CA LYS A 108 -11.54 14.99 17.54
C LYS A 108 -12.01 16.42 17.29
N ALA A 109 -11.51 17.38 18.08
CA ALA A 109 -11.79 18.80 17.89
C ALA A 109 -11.20 19.30 16.56
N LEU A 110 -9.92 19.01 16.31
CA LEU A 110 -9.27 19.41 15.06
C LEU A 110 -9.96 18.81 13.82
N LYS A 111 -10.38 17.54 13.89
CA LYS A 111 -11.15 16.89 12.83
C LYS A 111 -12.52 17.56 12.61
N LYS A 112 -13.16 18.04 13.68
CA LYS A 112 -14.42 18.81 13.62
C LYS A 112 -14.20 20.16 12.95
N GLU A 113 -13.08 20.84 13.24
CA GLU A 113 -12.71 22.10 12.60
C GLU A 113 -12.46 21.93 11.11
N PHE A 114 -11.69 20.93 10.69
CA PHE A 114 -11.52 20.61 9.26
C PHE A 114 -12.84 20.26 8.57
N LYS A 115 -13.82 19.70 9.29
CA LYS A 115 -15.16 19.41 8.75
C LYS A 115 -15.99 20.68 8.58
N ALA A 116 -15.82 21.67 9.47
CA ALA A 116 -16.47 22.98 9.42
C ALA A 116 -15.90 23.86 8.29
N HIS A 117 -14.57 23.81 8.09
CA HIS A 117 -13.84 24.58 7.08
C HIS A 117 -13.82 23.85 5.73
N ARG A 118 -14.92 23.94 4.97
CA ARG A 118 -15.06 23.33 3.64
C ARG A 118 -15.40 24.31 2.52
N LYS A 119 -15.43 25.61 2.79
CA LYS A 119 -15.73 26.65 1.79
C LYS A 119 -14.44 27.23 1.21
N ALA A 120 -14.53 27.82 0.01
CA ALA A 120 -13.38 28.45 -0.65
C ALA A 120 -12.69 29.52 0.21
N LYS A 121 -13.46 30.24 1.05
CA LYS A 121 -12.94 31.25 2.00
C LYS A 121 -12.02 30.65 3.08
N ASP A 122 -12.17 29.37 3.38
CA ASP A 122 -11.44 28.67 4.45
C ASP A 122 -10.07 28.15 3.98
N LYS A 123 -9.72 28.36 2.70
CA LYS A 123 -8.44 27.93 2.10
C LYS A 123 -7.24 28.40 2.93
N LYS A 124 -7.27 29.68 3.36
CA LYS A 124 -6.19 30.27 4.14
C LYS A 124 -6.00 29.53 5.47
N TRP A 125 -7.09 29.32 6.21
CA TRP A 125 -7.05 28.59 7.48
C TRP A 125 -6.50 27.17 7.31
N ILE A 126 -6.92 26.44 6.26
CA ILE A 126 -6.43 25.08 5.99
C ILE A 126 -4.92 25.06 5.75
N ILE A 127 -4.41 25.98 4.93
CA ILE A 127 -2.98 26.07 4.61
C ILE A 127 -2.17 26.49 5.82
N ASP A 128 -2.63 27.51 6.55
CA ASP A 128 -1.94 28.03 7.73
C ASP A 128 -1.87 26.95 8.84
N THR A 129 -2.98 26.24 9.07
CA THR A 129 -3.01 25.11 10.01
C THR A 129 -2.06 23.99 9.57
N ALA A 130 -2.11 23.59 8.29
CA ALA A 130 -1.20 22.55 7.79
C ALA A 130 0.27 22.95 7.90
N ASN A 131 0.60 24.22 7.67
CA ASN A 131 1.95 24.76 7.81
C ASN A 131 2.40 24.79 9.29
N LYS A 132 1.53 25.18 10.23
CA LYS A 132 1.83 25.16 11.67
C LYS A 132 2.32 23.78 12.11
N TYR A 133 1.54 22.73 11.85
CA TYR A 133 1.91 21.36 12.22
C TYR A 133 3.11 20.83 11.41
N TYR A 134 3.32 21.32 10.19
CA TYR A 134 4.52 21.00 9.42
C TYR A 134 5.77 21.53 10.13
N ASP A 135 5.77 22.80 10.53
CA ASP A 135 6.91 23.43 11.20
C ASP A 135 7.17 22.78 12.57
N GLU A 136 6.13 22.36 13.29
CA GLU A 136 6.23 21.60 14.53
C GLU A 136 6.81 20.20 14.33
N CYS A 137 6.41 19.51 13.25
CA CYS A 137 6.99 18.24 12.85
C CYS A 137 8.50 18.35 12.52
N GLU A 138 8.96 19.45 11.91
CA GLU A 138 10.40 19.68 11.69
C GLU A 138 11.17 19.82 13.02
N LYS A 139 10.59 20.48 14.03
CA LYS A 139 11.18 20.56 15.37
C LYS A 139 11.30 19.19 16.03
N LEU A 140 10.21 18.42 16.03
CA LEU A 140 10.19 17.05 16.59
C LEU A 140 11.23 16.13 15.91
N LYS A 141 11.39 16.26 14.59
CA LYS A 141 12.42 15.53 13.85
C LYS A 141 13.82 15.88 14.32
N ALA A 142 14.11 17.16 14.53
CA ALA A 142 15.41 17.62 15.01
C ALA A 142 15.71 17.07 16.42
N GLU A 143 14.73 17.13 17.33
CA GLU A 143 14.83 16.58 18.69
C GLU A 143 15.09 15.07 18.68
N LYS A 144 14.28 14.31 17.92
CA LYS A 144 14.44 12.86 17.79
C LYS A 144 15.78 12.47 17.14
N LEU A 145 16.29 13.26 16.20
CA LEU A 145 17.60 13.01 15.59
C LEU A 145 18.73 13.04 16.62
N VAL A 146 18.67 13.96 17.59
CA VAL A 146 19.63 14.03 18.70
C VAL A 146 19.49 12.83 19.63
N GLU A 147 18.25 12.44 19.98
CA GLU A 147 17.97 11.26 20.79
C GLU A 147 18.52 9.97 20.13
N HIS A 148 18.26 9.78 18.83
CA HIS A 148 18.74 8.63 18.08
C HIS A 148 20.26 8.62 17.89
N ALA A 149 20.88 9.80 17.79
CA ALA A 149 22.34 9.91 17.74
C ALA A 149 22.98 9.41 19.04
N ALA A 150 22.33 9.64 20.19
CA ALA A 150 22.74 9.09 21.48
C ALA A 150 22.41 7.59 21.61
N GLU A 151 21.21 7.15 21.21
CA GLU A 151 20.74 5.75 21.28
C GLU A 151 21.58 4.81 20.39
N LYS A 152 22.18 5.32 19.30
CA LYS A 152 23.04 4.52 18.39
C LYS A 152 24.20 3.80 19.09
N ALA A 153 24.58 4.24 20.29
CA ALA A 153 25.60 3.58 21.12
C ALA A 153 25.09 2.29 21.81
N GLU A 154 23.78 2.14 22.01
CA GLU A 154 23.15 1.02 22.74
C GLU A 154 22.19 0.26 21.82
N LYS A 155 22.72 -0.32 20.73
CA LYS A 155 21.91 -1.09 19.78
C LYS A 155 21.28 -2.31 20.46
N GLY A 156 19.96 -2.30 20.60
CA GLY A 156 19.19 -3.49 20.99
C GLY A 156 19.33 -4.62 19.96
N GLU A 157 19.17 -5.87 20.38
CA GLU A 157 19.21 -6.99 19.42
C GLU A 157 17.89 -7.11 18.64
N GLY A 158 18.00 -7.22 17.30
CA GLY A 158 16.88 -7.62 16.46
C GLY A 158 16.46 -9.07 16.74
N GLY A 159 15.16 -9.34 16.67
CA GLY A 159 14.58 -10.57 17.18
C GLY A 159 13.29 -11.01 16.49
N PHE A 160 12.91 -12.25 16.77
CA PHE A 160 11.65 -12.82 16.33
C PHE A 160 11.16 -13.83 17.37
N ASP A 161 9.99 -13.59 17.95
CA ASP A 161 9.40 -14.38 19.04
C ASP A 161 8.16 -15.18 18.60
N GLY A 162 7.83 -15.16 17.31
CA GLY A 162 6.62 -15.78 16.78
C GLY A 162 6.70 -17.30 16.63
N TRP A 163 5.59 -17.98 16.91
CA TRP A 163 5.47 -19.41 16.72
C TRP A 163 5.11 -19.78 15.27
N MET A 164 5.97 -20.51 14.56
CA MET A 164 5.77 -20.78 13.12
C MET A 164 4.52 -21.61 12.81
N ILE A 165 4.02 -22.41 13.74
CA ILE A 165 2.77 -23.17 13.55
C ILE A 165 1.58 -22.23 13.43
N GLN A 166 1.54 -21.12 14.19
CA GLN A 166 0.52 -20.08 13.99
C GLN A 166 0.64 -19.45 12.61
N LYS A 167 1.85 -19.10 12.15
CA LYS A 167 2.05 -18.58 10.79
C LYS A 167 1.50 -19.54 9.74
N TRP A 168 1.79 -20.83 9.90
CA TRP A 168 1.30 -21.88 9.02
C TRP A 168 -0.21 -22.04 9.06
N ALA A 169 -0.84 -21.97 10.23
CA ALA A 169 -2.29 -21.97 10.35
C ALA A 169 -2.93 -20.79 9.61
N TRP A 170 -2.38 -19.57 9.77
CA TRP A 170 -2.84 -18.39 9.02
C TRP A 170 -2.61 -18.52 7.51
N MET A 171 -1.49 -19.10 7.09
CA MET A 171 -1.21 -19.36 5.66
C MET A 171 -2.18 -20.40 5.07
N LEU A 172 -2.46 -21.48 5.80
CA LEU A 172 -3.39 -22.53 5.37
C LEU A 172 -4.82 -22.00 5.29
N LEU A 173 -5.28 -21.29 6.34
CA LEU A 173 -6.57 -20.63 6.34
C LEU A 173 -6.67 -19.63 5.18
N GLY A 174 -5.61 -18.84 4.98
CA GLY A 174 -5.52 -17.90 3.88
C GLY A 174 -5.59 -18.57 2.51
N LEU A 175 -4.96 -19.73 2.34
CA LEU A 175 -5.01 -20.53 1.12
C LEU A 175 -6.43 -21.04 0.86
N ILE A 176 -7.08 -21.64 1.85
CA ILE A 176 -8.46 -22.13 1.76
C ILE A 176 -9.40 -21.01 1.33
N VAL A 177 -9.32 -19.86 2.01
CA VAL A 177 -10.14 -18.68 1.69
C VAL A 177 -9.83 -18.15 0.29
N THR A 178 -8.56 -18.11 -0.11
CA THR A 178 -8.17 -17.61 -1.44
C THR A 178 -8.65 -18.54 -2.56
N VAL A 179 -8.54 -19.86 -2.38
CA VAL A 179 -9.01 -20.85 -3.36
C VAL A 179 -10.53 -20.83 -3.45
N ALA A 180 -11.23 -20.84 -2.32
CA ALA A 180 -12.70 -20.81 -2.27
C ALA A 180 -13.29 -19.54 -2.91
N THR A 181 -12.55 -18.43 -2.92
CA THR A 181 -12.99 -17.14 -3.49
C THR A 181 -12.35 -16.83 -4.84
N LEU A 182 -11.73 -17.83 -5.50
CA LEU A 182 -11.06 -17.68 -6.80
C LEU A 182 -10.05 -16.50 -6.82
N GLY A 183 -9.33 -16.29 -5.72
CA GLY A 183 -8.27 -15.28 -5.61
C GLY A 183 -8.72 -13.90 -5.11
N ILE A 184 -10.03 -13.65 -5.00
CA ILE A 184 -10.57 -12.33 -4.62
C ILE A 184 -10.19 -11.96 -3.18
N CYS A 185 -10.19 -12.92 -2.25
CA CYS A 185 -9.87 -12.68 -0.84
C CYS A 185 -8.39 -12.86 -0.47
N PHE A 186 -7.48 -13.03 -1.44
CA PHE A 186 -6.03 -12.98 -1.22
C PHE A 186 -5.55 -11.80 -0.34
N PRO A 187 -5.96 -10.54 -0.57
CA PRO A 187 -5.53 -9.40 0.26
C PRO A 187 -5.92 -9.55 1.74
N VAL A 188 -7.04 -10.21 2.05
CA VAL A 188 -7.48 -10.43 3.44
C VAL A 188 -6.51 -11.38 4.14
N ALA A 189 -6.20 -12.51 3.50
CA ALA A 189 -5.21 -13.47 3.98
C ALA A 189 -3.82 -12.83 4.17
N TYR A 190 -3.42 -11.98 3.22
CA TYR A 190 -2.16 -11.24 3.28
C TYR A 190 -2.10 -10.33 4.51
N VAL A 191 -3.17 -9.59 4.83
CA VAL A 191 -3.22 -8.73 6.02
C VAL A 191 -3.08 -9.52 7.32
N TRP A 192 -3.71 -10.70 7.44
CA TRP A 192 -3.55 -11.54 8.64
C TRP A 192 -2.10 -11.95 8.88
N ILE A 193 -1.43 -12.41 7.82
CA ILE A 193 -0.01 -12.81 7.90
C ILE A 193 0.88 -11.60 8.24
N LEU A 194 0.61 -10.43 7.66
CA LEU A 194 1.37 -9.21 7.94
C LEU A 194 1.21 -8.73 9.39
N LYS A 195 -0.02 -8.72 9.91
CA LYS A 195 -0.30 -8.38 11.31
C LYS A 195 0.45 -9.31 12.26
N TRP A 196 0.41 -10.60 11.97
CA TRP A 196 1.11 -11.60 12.76
C TRP A 196 2.63 -11.43 12.65
N GLU A 197 3.17 -11.20 11.46
CA GLU A 197 4.62 -11.03 11.25
C GLU A 197 5.15 -9.76 11.93
N ALA A 198 4.45 -8.63 11.82
CA ALA A 198 4.83 -7.38 12.47
C ALA A 198 4.83 -7.52 14.00
N LYS A 199 3.75 -8.05 14.57
CA LYS A 199 3.62 -8.26 16.02
C LYS A 199 4.77 -9.10 16.60
N HIS A 200 5.35 -10.01 15.83
CA HIS A 200 6.42 -10.89 16.32
C HIS A 200 7.82 -10.52 15.81
N SER A 201 7.99 -9.35 15.21
CA SER A 201 9.28 -8.88 14.69
C SER A 201 9.81 -7.71 15.52
N LEU A 202 11.09 -7.80 15.88
CA LEU A 202 11.85 -6.77 16.57
C LEU A 202 13.04 -6.38 15.71
N TYR A 203 13.23 -5.08 15.47
CA TYR A 203 14.40 -4.52 14.78
C TYR A 203 15.13 -3.60 15.76
N ASP A 204 16.43 -3.81 15.96
CA ASP A 204 17.26 -3.06 16.91
C ASP A 204 16.60 -2.87 18.30
N GLY A 205 15.91 -3.90 18.82
CA GLY A 205 15.17 -3.84 20.09
C GLY A 205 13.77 -3.20 20.03
N LYS A 206 13.40 -2.51 18.93
CA LYS A 206 12.09 -1.89 18.75
C LYS A 206 11.11 -2.82 18.04
N ARG A 207 9.88 -2.92 18.56
CA ARG A 207 8.85 -3.81 18.01
C ARG A 207 8.15 -3.17 16.82
N LEU A 208 7.82 -3.99 15.82
CA LEU A 208 6.98 -3.54 14.71
C LEU A 208 5.49 -3.67 15.08
N SER A 209 4.72 -2.68 14.67
CA SER A 209 3.26 -2.70 14.69
C SER A 209 2.72 -2.55 13.27
N PHE A 210 1.50 -3.05 13.04
CA PHE A 210 0.87 -2.99 11.73
C PHE A 210 -0.61 -2.63 11.85
N ASP A 211 -0.98 -1.46 11.33
CA ASP A 211 -2.32 -0.88 11.46
C ASP A 211 -3.21 -1.14 10.22
N GLY A 212 -2.65 -1.81 9.20
CA GLY A 212 -3.28 -2.01 7.91
C GLY A 212 -4.62 -2.74 7.99
N LYS A 213 -5.65 -2.12 7.38
CA LYS A 213 -7.01 -2.68 7.29
C LYS A 213 -7.19 -3.51 6.02
N ALA A 214 -7.79 -4.69 6.15
CA ALA A 214 -8.10 -5.56 5.02
C ALA A 214 -8.99 -4.86 3.97
N SER A 215 -9.99 -4.09 4.41
CA SER A 215 -10.88 -3.32 3.51
C SER A 215 -10.12 -2.27 2.67
N SER A 216 -9.10 -1.63 3.24
CA SER A 216 -8.23 -0.68 2.55
C SER A 216 -7.44 -1.36 1.43
N LEU A 217 -6.95 -2.58 1.68
CA LEU A 217 -6.21 -3.35 0.68
C LEU A 217 -7.12 -3.95 -0.38
N VAL A 218 -8.27 -4.52 0.00
CA VAL A 218 -9.25 -5.10 -0.93
C VAL A 218 -9.72 -4.07 -1.96
N GLY A 219 -10.01 -2.84 -1.52
CA GLY A 219 -10.38 -1.76 -2.44
C GLY A 219 -9.30 -1.47 -3.48
N LYS A 220 -8.01 -1.44 -3.08
CA LYS A 220 -6.90 -1.27 -4.03
C LYS A 220 -6.70 -2.51 -4.92
N TRP A 221 -6.85 -3.70 -4.36
CA TRP A 221 -6.70 -4.98 -5.04
C TRP A 221 -7.67 -5.14 -6.20
N ILE A 222 -8.96 -4.84 -5.97
CA ILE A 222 -9.99 -4.87 -7.01
C ILE A 222 -9.66 -3.87 -8.12
N CYS A 223 -9.25 -2.64 -7.77
CA CYS A 223 -8.84 -1.65 -8.77
C CYS A 223 -7.64 -2.12 -9.60
N TRP A 224 -6.68 -2.82 -8.99
CA TRP A 224 -5.53 -3.36 -9.72
C TRP A 224 -5.93 -4.49 -10.66
N ILE A 225 -6.76 -5.43 -10.22
CA ILE A 225 -7.27 -6.51 -11.09
C ILE A 225 -8.05 -5.92 -12.27
N LEU A 226 -8.95 -4.97 -12.01
CA LEU A 226 -9.71 -4.31 -13.07
C LEU A 226 -8.80 -3.62 -14.09
N LEU A 227 -7.64 -3.10 -13.66
CA LEU A 227 -6.66 -2.48 -14.55
C LEU A 227 -5.78 -3.50 -15.29
N THR A 228 -5.64 -4.73 -14.78
CA THR A 228 -4.92 -5.81 -15.49
C THR A 228 -5.67 -6.33 -16.71
N ILE A 229 -7.00 -6.34 -16.70
CA ILE A 229 -7.84 -6.81 -17.81
C ILE A 229 -7.58 -6.00 -19.11
N PRO A 230 -7.76 -4.66 -19.14
CA PRO A 230 -7.55 -3.88 -20.35
C PRO A 230 -6.08 -3.77 -20.77
N THR A 231 -5.14 -4.07 -19.86
CA THR A 231 -3.69 -4.01 -20.15
C THR A 231 -3.10 -5.36 -20.52
N ILE A 232 -3.94 -6.40 -20.74
CA ILE A 232 -3.50 -7.77 -21.06
C ILE A 232 -2.41 -8.23 -20.08
N GLY A 233 -2.63 -7.98 -18.79
CA GLY A 233 -1.72 -8.40 -17.72
C GLY A 233 -0.45 -7.56 -17.53
N ILE A 234 -0.14 -6.57 -18.38
CA ILE A 234 1.07 -5.73 -18.23
C ILE A 234 1.05 -4.98 -16.89
N TYR A 235 -0.13 -4.50 -16.46
CA TYR A 235 -0.25 -3.83 -15.16
C TYR A 235 0.11 -4.75 -13.98
N ALA A 236 0.00 -6.08 -14.12
CA ALA A 236 0.30 -7.03 -13.06
C ALA A 236 1.77 -6.95 -12.59
N LEU A 237 2.68 -6.51 -13.47
CA LEU A 237 4.09 -6.28 -13.16
C LEU A 237 4.28 -5.19 -12.08
N PHE A 238 3.33 -4.28 -11.91
CA PHE A 238 3.41 -3.20 -10.93
C PHE A 238 2.78 -3.56 -9.57
N ILE A 239 1.94 -4.59 -9.52
CA ILE A 239 1.23 -5.02 -8.29
C ILE A 239 2.21 -5.35 -7.15
N PRO A 240 3.31 -6.12 -7.35
CA PRO A 240 4.24 -6.42 -6.27
C PRO A 240 4.88 -5.18 -5.63
N LYS A 241 5.22 -4.17 -6.45
CA LYS A 241 5.73 -2.88 -5.95
C LYS A 241 4.67 -2.16 -5.13
N LYS A 242 3.43 -2.09 -5.64
CA LYS A 242 2.33 -1.41 -4.95
C LYS A 242 1.95 -2.08 -3.63
N LEU A 243 2.02 -3.41 -3.56
CA LEU A 243 1.86 -4.17 -2.32
C LEU A 243 2.96 -3.85 -1.30
N LEU A 244 4.23 -3.76 -1.73
CA LEU A 244 5.33 -3.37 -0.83
C LEU A 244 5.16 -1.93 -0.32
N GLN A 245 4.79 -1.00 -1.19
CA GLN A 245 4.49 0.38 -0.78
C GLN A 245 3.33 0.44 0.21
N TRP A 246 2.28 -0.36 -0.01
CA TRP A 246 1.15 -0.44 0.92
C TRP A 246 1.53 -1.10 2.25
N LYS A 247 2.36 -2.17 2.23
CA LYS A 247 2.87 -2.80 3.45
C LYS A 247 3.71 -1.79 4.24
N ALA A 248 4.64 -1.10 3.58
CA ALA A 248 5.50 -0.10 4.21
C ALA A 248 4.70 1.02 4.86
N SER A 249 3.65 1.52 4.19
CA SER A 249 2.86 2.64 4.70
C SER A 249 1.98 2.34 5.92
N HIS A 250 1.81 1.06 6.27
CA HIS A 250 1.00 0.60 7.41
C HIS A 250 1.82 -0.22 8.42
N THR A 251 3.14 -0.26 8.22
CA THR A 251 4.06 -0.84 9.20
C THR A 251 4.62 0.34 9.98
N HIS A 252 4.64 0.22 11.30
CA HIS A 252 5.13 1.25 12.20
C HIS A 252 6.12 0.67 13.20
N ILE A 253 7.04 1.48 13.67
CA ILE A 253 8.02 1.11 14.70
C ILE A 253 7.53 1.70 16.02
N GLU A 254 7.48 0.89 17.06
CA GLU A 254 7.08 1.33 18.39
C GLU A 254 8.04 2.43 18.90
N GLY A 255 7.48 3.55 19.39
CA GLY A 255 8.25 4.71 19.86
C GLY A 255 8.71 5.69 18.77
N GLU A 256 8.41 5.43 17.49
CA GLU A 256 8.74 6.32 16.38
C GLU A 256 7.52 7.14 15.88
N MET A 257 7.79 8.17 15.07
CA MET A 257 6.77 9.07 14.53
C MET A 257 6.01 8.46 13.34
N SER A 258 4.95 7.70 13.63
CA SER A 258 4.13 6.98 12.63
C SER A 258 3.56 7.86 11.50
N PHE A 259 3.29 9.15 11.76
CA PHE A 259 2.73 10.09 10.78
C PHE A 259 3.71 10.47 9.64
N LEU A 260 5.02 10.23 9.80
CA LEU A 260 5.99 10.38 8.72
C LEU A 260 5.70 9.39 7.58
N GLY A 261 5.13 8.23 7.93
CA GLY A 261 4.68 7.18 7.03
C GLY A 261 5.82 6.31 6.51
N GLY A 262 5.47 5.26 5.76
CA GLY A 262 6.41 4.38 5.09
C GLY A 262 6.24 4.33 3.57
N THR A 263 7.34 4.12 2.85
CA THR A 263 7.36 3.93 1.39
C THR A 263 8.41 2.90 1.01
N TRP A 264 8.32 2.44 -0.23
CA TRP A 264 9.36 1.64 -0.86
C TRP A 264 9.71 2.27 -2.22
N ASP A 265 10.97 2.64 -2.39
CA ASP A 265 11.43 3.54 -3.47
C ASP A 265 12.08 2.83 -4.66
N GLY A 266 11.98 1.50 -4.74
CA GLY A 266 12.58 0.75 -5.84
C GLY A 266 11.76 0.72 -7.15
N SER A 267 12.44 0.30 -8.23
CA SER A 267 11.82 0.03 -9.53
C SER A 267 11.05 -1.29 -9.50
N ALA A 268 9.86 -1.33 -10.10
CA ALA A 268 9.05 -2.54 -10.21
C ALA A 268 9.75 -3.61 -11.07
N ILE A 269 10.40 -3.19 -12.15
CA ILE A 269 11.14 -4.09 -13.05
C ILE A 269 12.31 -4.73 -12.31
N LEU A 270 13.12 -3.94 -11.58
CA LEU A 270 14.23 -4.46 -10.79
C LEU A 270 13.77 -5.40 -9.68
N LEU A 271 12.60 -5.13 -9.07
CA LEU A 271 12.01 -6.03 -8.07
C LEU A 271 11.68 -7.40 -8.69
N ILE A 272 11.09 -7.41 -9.88
CA ILE A 272 10.74 -8.65 -10.59
C ILE A 272 11.99 -9.38 -11.05
N LEU A 273 12.93 -8.68 -11.69
CA LEU A 273 14.21 -9.26 -12.11
C LEU A 273 14.98 -9.85 -10.93
N ASN A 274 15.01 -9.16 -9.79
CA ASN A 274 15.62 -9.72 -8.59
C ASN A 274 14.87 -10.98 -8.10
N LYS A 275 13.53 -10.96 -8.06
CA LYS A 275 12.75 -12.14 -7.66
C LYS A 275 13.00 -13.34 -8.59
N ILE A 276 12.98 -13.12 -9.90
CA ILE A 276 13.21 -14.15 -10.91
C ILE A 276 14.66 -14.63 -10.83
N GLY A 277 15.64 -13.72 -10.81
CA GLY A 277 17.06 -14.06 -10.69
C GLY A 277 17.37 -14.86 -9.43
N CYS A 278 16.83 -14.46 -8.27
CA CYS A 278 16.94 -15.24 -7.03
C CYS A 278 16.29 -16.62 -7.13
N SER A 279 15.15 -16.73 -7.83
CA SER A 279 14.45 -18.01 -8.04
C SER A 279 15.23 -18.93 -8.96
N LEU A 280 15.74 -18.41 -10.09
CA LEU A 280 16.58 -19.13 -11.04
C LEU A 280 17.90 -19.59 -10.39
N PHE A 281 18.57 -18.69 -9.67
CA PHE A 281 19.77 -19.03 -8.92
C PHE A 281 19.49 -20.15 -7.89
N SER A 282 18.38 -20.05 -7.16
CA SER A 282 17.98 -21.11 -6.22
C SER A 282 17.64 -22.43 -6.95
N ALA A 283 17.08 -22.38 -8.16
CA ALA A 283 16.75 -23.58 -8.93
C ALA A 283 18.01 -24.27 -9.49
N ILE A 284 18.94 -23.50 -10.09
CA ILE A 284 20.21 -24.00 -10.63
C ILE A 284 21.04 -24.67 -9.53
N THR A 285 21.00 -24.13 -8.32
CA THR A 285 21.76 -24.63 -7.16
C THR A 285 21.01 -25.73 -6.39
N LEU A 286 19.91 -26.26 -6.94
CA LEU A 286 19.04 -27.27 -6.30
C LEU A 286 18.56 -26.86 -4.89
N GLY A 287 18.45 -25.55 -4.64
CA GLY A 287 18.02 -24.98 -3.37
C GLY A 287 19.10 -24.96 -2.27
N THR A 288 20.31 -25.45 -2.55
CA THR A 288 21.42 -25.48 -1.58
C THR A 288 21.88 -24.07 -1.21
N LEU A 289 22.01 -23.17 -2.20
CA LEU A 289 22.41 -21.77 -2.03
C LEU A 289 21.23 -20.80 -1.85
N LYS A 290 20.03 -21.31 -1.54
CA LYS A 290 18.84 -20.49 -1.27
C LYS A 290 19.04 -19.39 -0.21
N PRO A 291 19.84 -19.56 0.86
CA PRO A 291 20.10 -18.49 1.83
C PRO A 291 20.74 -17.26 1.22
N ILE A 292 21.67 -17.45 0.28
CA ILE A 292 22.35 -16.37 -0.40
C ILE A 292 21.33 -15.56 -1.22
N ALA A 293 20.49 -16.25 -1.99
CA ALA A 293 19.39 -15.61 -2.72
C ALA A 293 18.41 -14.89 -1.79
N ILE A 294 18.09 -15.45 -0.62
CA ILE A 294 17.26 -14.79 0.39
C ILE A 294 17.91 -13.50 0.88
N CYS A 295 19.22 -13.50 1.14
CA CYS A 295 19.98 -12.33 1.57
C CYS A 295 20.01 -11.25 0.49
N TRP A 296 20.28 -11.60 -0.77
CA TRP A 296 20.21 -10.65 -1.90
C TRP A 296 18.82 -10.01 -2.04
N ARG A 297 17.77 -10.84 -1.97
CA ARG A 297 16.38 -10.36 -2.03
C ARG A 297 16.06 -9.44 -0.86
N LYS A 298 16.46 -9.81 0.37
CA LYS A 298 16.22 -9.02 1.58
C LYS A 298 16.98 -7.71 1.53
N ARG A 299 18.27 -7.72 1.20
CA ARG A 299 19.10 -6.52 1.01
C ARG A 299 18.49 -5.56 -0.01
N PHE A 300 18.05 -6.08 -1.14
CA PHE A 300 17.45 -5.24 -2.17
C PHE A 300 16.14 -4.58 -1.71
N ILE A 301 15.30 -5.31 -0.97
CA ILE A 301 14.03 -4.77 -0.48
C ILE A 301 14.27 -3.79 0.68
N GLN A 302 15.06 -4.17 1.68
CA GLN A 302 15.28 -3.40 2.90
C GLN A 302 16.01 -2.09 2.63
N ASN A 303 17.10 -2.08 1.85
CA ASN A 303 17.86 -0.86 1.54
C ASN A 303 17.07 0.19 0.73
N ARG A 304 15.84 -0.13 0.30
CA ARG A 304 14.91 0.78 -0.40
C ARG A 304 13.59 0.94 0.35
N LEU A 305 13.50 0.41 1.56
CA LEU A 305 12.34 0.47 2.43
C LEU A 305 12.54 1.61 3.42
N MET A 306 11.50 2.42 3.56
CA MET A 306 11.38 3.43 4.61
C MET A 306 10.16 3.09 5.45
N ILE A 307 10.32 3.07 6.77
CA ILE A 307 9.25 2.87 7.74
C ILE A 307 9.29 4.05 8.69
N ASP A 308 8.17 4.76 8.86
CA ASP A 308 8.06 5.98 9.70
C ASP A 308 9.16 7.02 9.41
N GLY A 309 9.49 7.20 8.13
CA GLY A 309 10.56 8.10 7.70
C GLY A 309 11.99 7.62 7.97
N ARG A 310 12.17 6.44 8.57
CA ARG A 310 13.48 5.83 8.84
C ARG A 310 13.86 4.88 7.70
N PRO A 311 15.02 5.07 7.05
CA PRO A 311 15.54 4.09 6.10
C PRO A 311 15.92 2.80 6.83
N MET A 312 15.69 1.67 6.16
CA MET A 312 16.11 0.36 6.65
C MET A 312 17.37 -0.08 5.93
N SER A 313 18.28 -0.72 6.65
CA SER A 313 19.46 -1.38 6.08
C SER A 313 19.49 -2.85 6.44
N PHE A 314 20.10 -3.65 5.58
CA PHE A 314 20.32 -5.07 5.83
C PHE A 314 21.76 -5.46 5.50
N ASP A 315 22.52 -5.81 6.53
CA ASP A 315 23.94 -6.11 6.47
C ASP A 315 24.25 -7.61 6.35
N GLY A 316 23.27 -8.47 6.64
CA GLY A 316 23.43 -9.92 6.69
C GLY A 316 24.11 -10.53 5.47
N ASN A 317 25.06 -11.43 5.74
CA ASN A 317 25.82 -12.15 4.73
C ASN A 317 25.27 -13.57 4.52
N GLY A 318 25.03 -13.94 3.25
CA GLY A 318 24.53 -15.26 2.89
C GLY A 318 25.47 -16.41 3.24
N ALA A 319 26.79 -16.16 3.29
CA ALA A 319 27.79 -17.17 3.63
C ALA A 319 27.73 -17.59 5.11
N GLU A 320 27.45 -16.64 6.02
CA GLU A 320 27.38 -16.90 7.46
C GLU A 320 26.24 -17.86 7.84
N ILE A 321 25.10 -17.74 7.15
CA ILE A 321 23.94 -18.60 7.39
C ILE A 321 24.01 -19.91 6.60
N LEU A 322 24.90 -20.03 5.62
CA LEU A 322 24.98 -21.19 4.72
C LEU A 322 25.33 -22.48 5.47
N GLY A 323 26.31 -22.44 6.39
CA GLY A 323 26.64 -23.60 7.22
C GLY A 323 25.47 -24.08 8.07
N LYS A 324 24.75 -23.15 8.73
CA LYS A 324 23.53 -23.46 9.49
C LYS A 324 22.41 -24.00 8.59
N TRP A 325 22.30 -23.47 7.37
CA TRP A 325 21.26 -23.84 6.42
C TRP A 325 21.39 -25.27 5.91
N ILE A 326 22.61 -25.73 5.63
CA ILE A 326 22.87 -27.11 5.21
C ILE A 326 22.40 -28.06 6.31
N GLY A 327 22.82 -27.81 7.56
CA GLY A 327 22.38 -28.60 8.71
C GLY A 327 20.86 -28.59 8.89
N TRP A 328 20.21 -27.42 8.79
CA TRP A 328 18.74 -27.35 8.89
C TRP A 328 18.02 -28.05 7.74
N THR A 329 18.59 -28.06 6.54
CA THR A 329 17.99 -28.69 5.37
C THR A 329 18.12 -30.21 5.46
N LEU A 330 19.27 -30.72 5.90
CA LEU A 330 19.46 -32.14 6.20
C LEU A 330 18.49 -32.62 7.28
N LEU A 331 18.32 -31.85 8.36
CA LEU A 331 17.37 -32.20 9.40
C LEU A 331 15.91 -32.10 8.92
N THR A 332 15.61 -31.20 7.98
CA THR A 332 14.30 -31.15 7.31
C THR A 332 14.04 -32.42 6.50
N TYR A 333 15.05 -32.98 5.84
CA TYR A 333 14.92 -34.22 5.10
C TYR A 333 14.68 -35.41 6.04
N ILE A 334 15.48 -35.54 7.11
CA ILE A 334 15.36 -36.62 8.11
C ILE A 334 13.99 -36.60 8.82
N THR A 335 13.46 -35.41 9.10
CA THR A 335 12.18 -35.24 9.81
C THR A 335 10.97 -35.19 8.88
N PHE A 336 11.11 -35.64 7.62
CA PHE A 336 10.05 -35.60 6.60
C PHE A 336 9.34 -34.23 6.51
N GLY A 337 10.11 -33.14 6.61
CA GLY A 337 9.61 -31.78 6.42
C GLY A 337 9.14 -31.05 7.67
N ILE A 338 8.93 -31.73 8.81
CA ILE A 338 8.46 -31.09 10.06
C ILE A 338 9.43 -30.00 10.52
N TYR A 339 10.74 -30.25 10.39
CA TYR A 339 11.76 -29.28 10.79
C TYR A 339 11.78 -28.00 9.93
N SER A 340 11.12 -27.99 8.77
CA SER A 340 11.04 -26.80 7.90
C SER A 340 10.39 -25.62 8.62
N LEU A 341 9.47 -25.87 9.57
CA LEU A 341 8.84 -24.87 10.42
C LEU A 341 9.88 -24.14 11.28
N PHE A 342 10.72 -24.90 11.99
CA PHE A 342 11.77 -24.36 12.87
C PHE A 342 12.87 -23.65 12.08
N ARG A 343 13.26 -24.21 10.93
CA ARG A 343 14.19 -23.56 9.99
C ARG A 343 13.72 -22.15 9.61
N ASN A 344 12.43 -22.01 9.27
CA ASN A 344 11.87 -20.70 8.88
C ASN A 344 11.82 -19.71 10.05
N ALA A 345 11.54 -20.18 11.28
CA ALA A 345 11.60 -19.34 12.49
C ALA A 345 13.00 -18.76 12.70
N ARG A 346 14.02 -19.63 12.64
CA ARG A 346 15.42 -19.23 12.87
C ARG A 346 15.94 -18.32 11.78
N LEU A 347 15.55 -18.56 10.53
CA LEU A 347 15.86 -17.66 9.43
C LEU A 347 15.26 -16.27 9.66
N LEU A 348 13.99 -16.17 10.09
CA LEU A 348 13.37 -14.88 10.38
C LEU A 348 14.05 -14.18 11.56
N LYS A 349 14.35 -14.90 12.64
CA LYS A 349 15.11 -14.37 13.77
C LYS A 349 16.47 -13.83 13.32
N TRP A 350 17.20 -14.57 12.49
CA TRP A 350 18.49 -14.13 11.96
C TRP A 350 18.35 -12.92 11.03
N VAL A 351 17.35 -12.90 10.13
CA VAL A 351 17.11 -11.76 9.23
C VAL A 351 16.76 -10.50 10.01
N ASN A 352 15.93 -10.61 11.04
CA ASN A 352 15.55 -9.48 11.88
C ASN A 352 16.74 -8.95 12.69
N LYS A 353 17.67 -9.83 13.13
CA LYS A 353 18.91 -9.42 13.79
C LYS A 353 19.83 -8.58 12.89
N HIS A 354 19.82 -8.84 11.57
CA HIS A 354 20.63 -8.15 10.56
C HIS A 354 19.85 -7.08 9.80
N THR A 355 18.66 -6.69 10.30
CA THR A 355 17.88 -5.59 9.74
C THR A 355 17.98 -4.43 10.73
N HIS A 356 18.57 -3.33 10.27
CA HIS A 356 18.86 -2.17 11.11
C HIS A 356 18.05 -0.96 10.69
N ILE A 357 17.67 -0.17 11.69
CA ILE A 357 16.98 1.11 11.52
C ILE A 357 18.06 2.19 11.43
N GLU A 358 18.16 2.89 10.30
CA GLU A 358 19.12 3.98 10.16
C GLU A 358 18.71 5.19 11.01
N ALA A 359 19.68 5.99 11.46
CA ALA A 359 19.43 7.17 12.29
C ALA A 359 18.83 8.36 11.50
N GLU A 360 18.92 8.33 10.18
CA GLU A 360 18.41 9.39 9.32
C GLU A 360 16.87 9.44 9.38
N ILE A 361 16.30 10.64 9.49
CA ILE A 361 14.85 10.85 9.48
C ILE A 361 14.48 11.63 8.21
N LYS A 362 13.69 11.01 7.34
CA LYS A 362 13.17 11.61 6.11
C LYS A 362 11.66 11.76 6.17
N GLN A 363 11.18 12.94 5.80
CA GLN A 363 9.74 13.14 5.63
C GLN A 363 9.30 12.70 4.23
N ILE A 364 8.43 11.70 4.17
CA ILE A 364 7.87 11.24 2.89
C ILE A 364 6.97 12.33 2.31
N LYS A 365 7.20 12.69 1.04
CA LYS A 365 6.38 13.69 0.34
C LYS A 365 4.94 13.21 0.21
N VAL A 366 4.00 14.07 0.58
CA VAL A 366 2.56 13.86 0.39
C VAL A 366 2.22 14.19 -1.08
N ILE A 367 2.35 13.23 -2.01
CA ILE A 367 2.04 13.45 -3.44
C ILE A 367 0.74 12.77 -3.83
#